data_AF-A0A812JBK1-F1
#
_entry.id   AF-A0A812JBK1-F1
#
_cell.length_a   1.000
_cell.length_b   1.000
_cell.length_c   1.000
_cell.angle_alpha   90.00
_cell.angle_beta   90.00
_cell.angle_gamma   90.00
#
_symmetry.space_group_name_H-M   'P 1'
#
loop_
_entity.id
_entity.type
_entity.pdbx_description
1 polymer ?
#
loop_
_entity_poly.entity_id
_entity_poly.type
_entity_poly.pdbx_seq_one_letter_code
_entity_poly.pdbx_strand_id
1 'polypeptide(L)'
;MSYLLSLGLLGHRAVFWRGACAAATRPVTEHVQNLEPASVTSFQLNDWECLQKSLRSRLQDWDDDGWTIDDLRRIGGLDISFEDGTNRATAVLVVCELRGCHLKLIYEDSVDVDMALPYISGFLFVREIPAYELLLQRMRDSAPDVEPDVFLVDGSGLFHPRQCGSASHFGILHNLRTIGVAKKLLCFEDFDREHGQTVEEKVLSRPGDSAPLVGTSGFIYGFAVRTSAARAKGQDSSRRLYVSAGHRFSQDTARNVVLTCNVEGGSYVPEPIRLADLTGRAIERAWKQIHSTSKPQARQMIMDVSNLLDDKQRKTLVAILDEVQAEPCAVLSSISADSIKRKQATKDELFQPLQDMYPDATMLELRAALKMEKPWAADLRKASLRHQQAGRAMRLSR
;
A
#
# COMPACT_ATOMS: atom_id res chain seq x y z
N MET A 1 53.63 13.49 0.94
CA MET A 1 54.28 12.79 -0.19
C MET A 1 53.98 11.32 -0.05
N SER A 2 53.21 10.63 -0.87
CA SER A 2 52.28 10.91 -1.96
C SER A 2 52.21 9.58 -2.68
N TYR A 3 51.06 8.90 -2.69
CA TYR A 3 50.56 8.25 -3.90
C TYR A 3 49.04 8.11 -3.78
N LEU A 4 48.41 9.15 -4.32
CA LEU A 4 47.01 9.33 -4.61
C LEU A 4 46.68 8.67 -5.97
N LEU A 5 45.40 8.32 -6.15
CA LEU A 5 44.62 8.29 -7.40
C LEU A 5 44.90 7.18 -8.43
N SER A 6 43.95 6.24 -8.59
CA SER A 6 43.14 6.06 -9.82
C SER A 6 42.29 4.77 -9.77
N LEU A 7 41.16 4.82 -10.48
CA LEU A 7 40.05 3.83 -10.62
C LEU A 7 38.96 3.98 -9.53
N GLY A 8 37.91 4.80 -9.69
CA GLY A 8 37.32 5.34 -10.92
C GLY A 8 36.31 4.36 -11.53
N LEU A 9 35.04 4.52 -11.15
CA LEU A 9 33.84 4.23 -11.96
C LEU A 9 33.74 2.84 -12.63
N LEU A 10 33.11 1.88 -11.96
CA LEU A 10 32.40 0.78 -12.63
C LEU A 10 30.92 0.92 -12.31
N GLY A 11 30.22 1.55 -13.26
CA GLY A 11 28.79 1.77 -13.22
C GLY A 11 28.01 0.47 -13.14
N HIS A 12 26.85 0.58 -12.49
CA HIS A 12 25.75 -0.37 -12.54
C HIS A 12 25.50 -0.83 -13.98
N ARG A 13 25.96 -2.03 -14.33
CA ARG A 13 25.49 -2.75 -15.50
C ARG A 13 24.26 -3.54 -15.10
N ALA A 14 23.11 -2.97 -15.41
CA ALA A 14 21.87 -3.70 -15.59
C ALA A 14 22.14 -4.92 -16.50
N VAL A 15 21.79 -6.10 -16.02
CA VAL A 15 21.81 -7.33 -16.83
C VAL A 15 20.65 -7.23 -17.82
N PHE A 16 20.94 -6.72 -19.01
CA PHE A 16 20.02 -6.68 -20.14
C PHE A 16 19.76 -8.10 -20.65
N TRP A 17 18.54 -8.60 -20.48
CA TRP A 17 18.01 -9.70 -21.27
C TRP A 17 17.74 -9.21 -22.70
N ARG A 18 18.57 -9.64 -23.66
CA ARG A 18 18.24 -9.57 -25.10
C ARG A 18 17.83 -10.97 -25.56
N GLY A 19 16.53 -11.16 -25.81
CA GLY A 19 15.97 -12.30 -26.53
C GLY A 19 15.13 -11.78 -27.71
N ALA A 20 15.33 -12.37 -28.89
CA ALA A 20 15.08 -11.83 -30.22
C ALA A 20 13.63 -11.43 -30.61
N CYS A 21 13.53 -10.37 -31.44
CA CYS A 21 12.38 -10.04 -32.28
C CYS A 21 12.17 -11.08 -33.40
N ALA A 22 10.91 -11.39 -33.71
CA ALA A 22 10.25 -11.12 -35.00
C ALA A 22 8.97 -11.98 -35.16
N ALA A 23 7.79 -11.34 -35.30
CA ALA A 23 6.79 -11.68 -36.31
C ALA A 23 5.50 -10.83 -36.18
N ALA A 24 5.21 -10.11 -37.28
CA ALA A 24 3.89 -9.86 -37.86
C ALA A 24 2.82 -9.09 -37.06
N THR A 25 2.67 -7.82 -37.44
CA THR A 25 1.45 -7.02 -37.32
C THR A 25 0.24 -7.69 -38.00
N ARG A 26 -0.83 -7.95 -37.26
CA ARG A 26 -2.19 -8.20 -37.78
C ARG A 26 -3.23 -7.51 -36.89
N PRO A 27 -4.36 -7.06 -37.47
CA PRO A 27 -5.34 -6.24 -36.76
C PRO A 27 -6.10 -7.05 -35.72
N VAL A 28 -6.35 -6.43 -34.56
CA VAL A 28 -7.04 -7.04 -33.42
C VAL A 28 -8.55 -6.88 -33.63
N THR A 29 -9.22 -7.98 -33.95
CA THR A 29 -10.67 -8.14 -33.77
C THR A 29 -10.92 -9.41 -32.97
N GLU A 30 -11.65 -9.24 -31.86
CA GLU A 30 -12.43 -10.24 -31.11
C GLU A 30 -11.81 -11.63 -30.87
N HIS A 31 -11.25 -11.80 -29.68
CA HIS A 31 -11.75 -12.74 -28.67
C HIS A 31 -10.86 -12.61 -27.44
N VAL A 32 -11.44 -12.17 -26.32
CA VAL A 32 -10.82 -12.30 -25.00
C VAL A 32 -10.87 -13.78 -24.65
N GLN A 33 -9.88 -14.52 -25.14
CA GLN A 33 -9.61 -15.87 -24.67
C GLN A 33 -9.00 -15.74 -23.27
N ASN A 34 -9.60 -16.47 -22.32
CA ASN A 34 -9.06 -16.75 -21.00
C ASN A 34 -7.55 -16.99 -21.11
N LEU A 35 -6.75 -16.02 -20.69
CA LEU A 35 -5.34 -16.25 -20.43
C LEU A 35 -5.30 -17.15 -19.19
N GLU A 36 -4.95 -18.42 -19.40
CA GLU A 36 -4.51 -19.30 -18.32
C GLU A 36 -3.52 -18.52 -17.43
N PRO A 37 -3.70 -18.46 -16.10
CA PRO A 37 -2.76 -17.77 -15.23
C PRO A 37 -1.37 -18.34 -15.50
N ALA A 38 -0.38 -17.46 -15.69
CA ALA A 38 0.97 -17.86 -16.05
C ALA A 38 1.45 -18.98 -15.11
N SER A 39 1.70 -20.17 -15.66
CA SER A 39 2.13 -21.31 -14.85
C SER A 39 3.53 -21.03 -14.33
N VAL A 40 3.66 -20.96 -13.01
CA VAL A 40 4.95 -20.73 -12.37
C VAL A 40 5.77 -22.00 -12.48
N THR A 41 6.93 -21.88 -13.13
CA THR A 41 7.86 -23.00 -13.31
C THR A 41 8.63 -23.30 -12.04
N SER A 42 9.12 -24.54 -11.89
CA SER A 42 10.03 -24.91 -10.80
C SER A 42 11.32 -24.07 -10.78
N PHE A 43 11.80 -23.67 -11.97
CA PHE A 43 12.94 -22.77 -12.11
C PHE A 43 12.66 -21.39 -11.49
N GLN A 44 11.51 -20.79 -11.79
CA GLN A 44 11.10 -19.52 -11.19
C GLN A 44 10.95 -19.61 -9.66
N LEU A 45 10.38 -20.70 -9.14
CA LEU A 45 10.30 -20.91 -7.70
C LEU A 45 11.69 -20.95 -7.08
N ASN A 46 12.62 -21.72 -7.67
CA ASN A 46 13.99 -21.81 -7.20
C ASN A 46 14.70 -20.44 -7.23
N ASP A 47 14.49 -19.63 -8.27
CA ASP A 47 15.05 -18.28 -8.35
C ASP A 47 14.52 -17.39 -7.21
N TRP A 48 13.22 -17.43 -6.93
CA TRP A 48 12.63 -16.65 -5.84
C TRP A 48 13.10 -17.12 -4.46
N GLU A 49 13.32 -18.42 -4.28
CA GLU A 49 13.92 -18.94 -3.05
C GLU A 49 15.36 -18.47 -2.89
N CYS A 50 16.15 -18.53 -3.95
CA CYS A 50 17.52 -18.02 -3.97
C CYS A 50 17.56 -16.53 -3.64
N LEU A 51 16.61 -15.76 -4.19
CA LEU A 51 16.47 -14.33 -3.91
C LEU A 51 16.15 -14.08 -2.42
N GLN A 52 15.16 -14.77 -1.84
CA GLN A 52 14.83 -14.61 -0.41
C GLN A 52 16.01 -15.00 0.49
N LYS A 53 16.73 -16.08 0.18
CA LYS A 53 17.93 -16.50 0.92
C LYS A 53 19.06 -15.45 0.82
N SER A 54 19.27 -14.90 -0.38
CA SER A 54 20.24 -13.83 -0.60
C SER A 54 19.88 -12.56 0.18
N LEU A 55 18.62 -12.12 0.11
CA LEU A 55 18.14 -10.95 0.85
C LEU A 55 18.20 -11.16 2.36
N ARG A 56 17.89 -12.36 2.86
CA ARG A 56 18.01 -12.69 4.28
C ARG A 56 19.40 -12.40 4.85
N SER A 57 20.46 -12.60 4.07
CA SER A 57 21.84 -12.29 4.49
C SER A 57 22.12 -10.79 4.68
N ARG A 58 21.27 -9.92 4.11
CA ARG A 58 21.34 -8.46 4.22
C ARG A 58 20.35 -7.88 5.23
N LEU A 59 19.46 -8.71 5.76
CA LEU A 59 18.45 -8.29 6.72
C LEU A 59 19.13 -7.92 8.05
N GLN A 60 18.92 -6.69 8.49
CA GLN A 60 19.26 -6.21 9.82
C GLN A 60 18.02 -6.34 10.72
N ASP A 61 18.11 -7.16 11.76
CA ASP A 61 17.07 -7.39 12.79
C ASP A 61 17.48 -6.81 14.15
N TRP A 62 18.21 -5.70 14.12
CA TRP A 62 18.58 -4.87 15.26
C TRP A 62 18.31 -3.39 14.93
N ASP A 63 18.23 -2.57 15.98
CA ASP A 63 17.97 -1.14 15.86
C ASP A 63 19.22 -0.41 15.35
N ASP A 64 19.02 0.63 14.54
CA ASP A 64 20.12 1.50 14.11
C ASP A 64 20.76 2.23 15.29
N ASP A 65 22.07 2.47 15.22
CA ASP A 65 22.79 3.21 16.24
C ASP A 65 22.18 4.60 16.46
N GLY A 66 21.85 4.90 17.73
CA GLY A 66 21.30 6.19 18.14
C GLY A 66 19.82 6.39 17.82
N TRP A 67 19.15 5.44 17.16
CA TRP A 67 17.70 5.50 16.95
C TRP A 67 16.96 5.06 18.21
N THR A 68 15.92 5.79 18.57
CA THR A 68 15.00 5.47 19.66
C THR A 68 13.55 5.66 19.22
N ILE A 69 12.61 5.06 19.97
CA ILE A 69 11.18 5.25 19.68
C ILE A 69 10.74 6.72 19.79
N ASP A 70 11.47 7.53 20.57
CA ASP A 70 11.22 8.97 20.70
C ASP A 70 11.57 9.75 19.43
N ASP A 71 12.31 9.15 18.49
CA ASP A 71 12.60 9.72 17.17
C ASP A 71 11.47 9.48 16.16
N LEU A 72 10.49 8.64 16.49
CA LEU A 72 9.38 8.30 15.61
C LEU A 72 8.47 9.51 15.37
N ARG A 73 8.31 9.94 14.12
CA ARG A 73 7.46 11.07 13.71
C ARG A 73 6.47 10.69 12.61
N ARG A 74 6.88 9.88 11.63
CA ARG A 74 6.05 9.52 10.48
C ARG A 74 6.04 8.02 10.26
N ILE A 75 4.85 7.46 10.10
CA ILE A 75 4.63 6.02 9.95
C ILE A 75 3.87 5.77 8.66
N GLY A 76 4.47 4.98 7.78
CA GLY A 76 3.87 4.50 6.55
C GLY A 76 3.01 3.26 6.79
N GLY A 77 1.89 3.15 6.09
CA GLY A 77 1.07 1.93 6.03
C GLY A 77 0.97 1.45 4.59
N LEU A 78 1.27 0.18 4.35
CA LEU A 78 1.15 -0.48 3.05
C LEU A 78 0.18 -1.65 3.14
N ASP A 79 -0.79 -1.69 2.23
CA ASP A 79 -1.77 -2.77 2.09
C ASP A 79 -2.13 -2.99 0.61
N ILE A 80 -2.57 -4.21 0.27
CA ILE A 80 -3.13 -4.56 -1.03
C ILE A 80 -4.50 -5.23 -0.84
N SER A 81 -5.54 -4.56 -1.34
CA SER A 81 -6.92 -5.06 -1.34
C SER A 81 -7.28 -5.70 -2.68
N PHE A 82 -7.63 -6.98 -2.67
CA PHE A 82 -8.03 -7.72 -3.88
C PHE A 82 -9.49 -7.50 -4.24
N GLU A 83 -9.78 -7.46 -5.54
CA GLU A 83 -11.14 -7.55 -6.07
C GLU A 83 -11.59 -9.02 -6.05
N ASP A 84 -12.75 -9.28 -5.44
CA ASP A 84 -13.28 -10.63 -5.24
C ASP A 84 -13.38 -11.41 -6.56
N GLY A 85 -12.76 -12.60 -6.61
CA GLY A 85 -12.85 -13.50 -7.77
C GLY A 85 -12.00 -13.07 -8.97
N THR A 86 -11.12 -12.08 -8.84
CA THR A 86 -10.22 -11.64 -9.91
C THR A 86 -8.76 -11.56 -9.45
N ASN A 87 -7.84 -11.33 -10.39
CA ASN A 87 -6.44 -11.02 -10.09
C ASN A 87 -6.18 -9.52 -9.91
N ARG A 88 -7.21 -8.69 -10.01
CA ARG A 88 -7.08 -7.24 -9.84
C ARG A 88 -7.02 -6.89 -8.37
N ALA A 89 -6.24 -5.89 -8.03
CA ALA A 89 -6.11 -5.40 -6.67
C ALA A 89 -5.80 -3.91 -6.65
N THR A 90 -5.99 -3.30 -5.50
CA THR A 90 -5.67 -1.91 -5.20
C THR A 90 -4.58 -1.91 -4.16
N ALA A 91 -3.39 -1.45 -4.52
CA ALA A 91 -2.31 -1.20 -3.56
C ALA A 91 -2.44 0.21 -3.01
N VAL A 92 -2.24 0.38 -1.71
CA VAL A 92 -2.41 1.66 -1.01
C VAL A 92 -1.20 1.94 -0.14
N LEU A 93 -0.71 3.17 -0.23
CA LEU A 93 0.27 3.75 0.68
C LEU A 93 -0.38 4.91 1.43
N VAL A 94 -0.29 4.89 2.76
CA VAL A 94 -0.63 6.03 3.60
C VAL A 94 0.57 6.45 4.43
N VAL A 95 0.63 7.72 4.82
CA VAL A 95 1.57 8.19 5.86
C VAL A 95 0.80 8.92 6.94
N CYS A 96 1.04 8.52 8.17
CA CYS A 96 0.53 9.17 9.37
C CYS A 96 1.66 9.91 10.09
N GLU A 97 1.38 11.13 10.55
CA GLU A 97 2.24 11.87 11.46
C GLU A 97 1.81 11.61 12.91
N LEU A 98 2.77 11.20 13.73
CA LEU A 98 2.59 11.00 15.16
C LEU A 98 2.74 12.33 15.91
N ARG A 99 1.67 12.77 16.56
CA ARG A 99 1.60 13.99 17.37
C ARG A 99 1.16 13.63 18.79
N GLY A 100 2.13 13.45 19.69
CA GLY A 100 1.84 12.89 21.00
C GLY A 100 1.34 11.44 20.87
N CYS A 101 0.12 11.17 21.33
CA CYS A 101 -0.54 9.85 21.18
C CYS A 101 -1.51 9.78 19.98
N HIS A 102 -1.53 10.80 19.12
CA HIS A 102 -2.46 10.87 17.98
C HIS A 102 -1.74 10.66 16.65
N LEU A 103 -2.38 9.90 15.75
CA LEU A 103 -1.92 9.67 14.39
C LEU A 103 -2.80 10.47 13.43
N LYS A 104 -2.19 11.40 12.71
CA LYS A 104 -2.87 12.20 11.69
C LYS A 104 -2.46 11.72 10.30
N LEU A 105 -3.42 11.34 9.48
CA LEU A 105 -3.17 11.07 8.06
C LEU A 105 -2.67 12.35 7.35
N ILE A 106 -1.47 12.29 6.77
CA ILE A 106 -0.82 13.41 6.06
C ILE A 106 -0.52 13.12 4.59
N TYR A 107 -0.52 11.85 4.19
CA TYR A 107 -0.35 11.45 2.79
C TYR A 107 -1.13 10.16 2.50
N GLU A 108 -1.62 10.04 1.28
CA GLU A 108 -2.31 8.86 0.77
C GLU A 108 -2.14 8.78 -0.75
N ASP A 109 -1.76 7.60 -1.25
CA ASP A 109 -1.76 7.29 -2.68
C ASP A 109 -2.18 5.83 -2.91
N SER A 110 -2.66 5.54 -4.11
CA SER A 110 -3.15 4.21 -4.47
C SER A 110 -3.00 3.94 -5.96
N VAL A 111 -2.73 2.67 -6.30
CA VAL A 111 -2.54 2.23 -7.68
C VAL A 111 -3.33 0.95 -7.97
N ASP A 112 -3.96 0.92 -9.15
CA ASP A 112 -4.59 -0.28 -9.70
C ASP A 112 -3.51 -1.24 -10.17
N VAL A 113 -3.57 -2.50 -9.73
CA VAL A 113 -2.61 -3.52 -10.10
C VAL A 113 -3.32 -4.79 -10.56
N ASP A 114 -2.79 -5.39 -11.62
CA ASP A 114 -3.23 -6.69 -12.12
C ASP A 114 -2.17 -7.74 -11.75
N MET A 115 -2.52 -8.64 -10.85
CA MET A 115 -1.61 -9.64 -10.30
C MET A 115 -1.48 -10.81 -11.27
N ALA A 116 -0.57 -10.67 -12.24
CA ALA A 116 -0.32 -11.68 -13.27
C ALA A 116 0.15 -13.04 -12.70
N LEU A 117 0.80 -13.04 -11.53
CA LEU A 117 1.30 -14.25 -10.89
C LEU A 117 0.28 -14.81 -9.88
N PRO A 118 0.12 -16.14 -9.80
CA PRO A 118 -0.76 -16.78 -8.83
C PRO A 118 -0.26 -16.59 -7.40
N TYR A 119 -1.16 -16.74 -6.43
CA TYR A 119 -0.78 -16.79 -5.02
C TYR A 119 -0.03 -18.09 -4.72
N ILE A 120 1.24 -17.96 -4.31
CA ILE A 120 2.04 -19.09 -3.82
C ILE A 120 2.50 -18.77 -2.41
N SER A 121 2.15 -19.64 -1.46
CA SER A 121 2.52 -19.48 -0.06
C SER A 121 4.03 -19.33 0.09
N GLY A 122 4.46 -18.31 0.84
CA GLY A 122 5.87 -17.98 1.03
C GLY A 122 6.53 -17.15 -0.09
N PHE A 123 5.79 -16.79 -1.15
CA PHE A 123 6.29 -15.96 -2.26
C PHE A 123 5.41 -14.75 -2.55
N LEU A 124 4.53 -14.36 -1.61
CA LEU A 124 3.60 -13.25 -1.80
C LEU A 124 4.29 -11.93 -2.25
N PHE A 125 5.55 -11.71 -1.83
CA PHE A 125 6.34 -10.55 -2.21
C PHE A 125 6.41 -10.32 -3.73
N VAL A 126 6.42 -11.36 -4.57
CA VAL A 126 6.49 -11.17 -6.05
C VAL A 126 5.25 -10.49 -6.61
N ARG A 127 4.14 -10.55 -5.87
CA ARG A 127 2.88 -9.89 -6.21
C ARG A 127 2.83 -8.47 -5.65
N GLU A 128 3.40 -8.24 -4.47
CA GLU A 128 3.20 -6.98 -3.73
C GLU A 128 4.29 -5.94 -3.96
N ILE A 129 5.55 -6.36 -4.00
CA ILE A 129 6.71 -5.43 -4.03
C ILE A 129 6.68 -4.48 -5.23
N PRO A 130 6.35 -4.90 -6.46
CA PRO A 130 6.27 -3.98 -7.60
C PRO A 130 5.29 -2.82 -7.37
N ALA A 131 4.16 -3.10 -6.71
CA ALA A 131 3.15 -2.08 -6.40
C ALA A 131 3.64 -1.12 -5.30
N TYR A 132 4.29 -1.66 -4.26
CA TYR A 132 4.86 -0.86 -3.18
C TYR A 132 6.01 0.03 -3.67
N GLU A 133 6.86 -0.45 -4.56
CA GLU A 133 7.93 0.35 -5.17
C GLU A 133 7.38 1.52 -5.98
N LEU A 134 6.34 1.29 -6.78
CA LEU A 134 5.67 2.36 -7.53
C LEU A 134 5.08 3.43 -6.61
N LEU A 135 4.41 3.03 -5.53
CA LEU A 135 3.85 3.96 -4.54
C LEU A 135 4.94 4.75 -3.81
N LEU A 136 6.03 4.08 -3.41
CA LEU A 136 7.18 4.73 -2.77
C LEU A 136 7.81 5.78 -3.69
N GLN A 137 8.00 5.44 -4.96
CA GLN A 137 8.56 6.36 -5.96
C GLN A 137 7.65 7.57 -6.18
N ARG A 138 6.34 7.35 -6.36
CA ARG A 138 5.34 8.43 -6.52
C ARG A 138 5.31 9.35 -5.30
N MET A 139 5.40 8.82 -4.09
CA MET A 139 5.49 9.61 -2.86
C MET A 139 6.76 10.45 -2.84
N ARG A 140 7.93 9.87 -3.12
CA ARG A 140 9.20 10.61 -3.17
C ARG A 140 9.21 11.73 -4.21
N ASP A 141 8.57 11.50 -5.35
CA ASP A 141 8.50 12.49 -6.43
C ASP A 141 7.51 13.63 -6.12
N SER A 142 6.37 13.31 -5.50
CA SER A 142 5.28 14.27 -5.27
C SER A 142 5.32 14.97 -3.90
N ALA A 143 5.89 14.32 -2.89
CA ALA A 143 5.89 14.79 -1.51
C ALA A 143 7.11 14.24 -0.72
N PRO A 144 8.36 14.55 -1.11
CA PRO A 144 9.56 14.00 -0.49
C PRO A 144 9.64 14.27 1.03
N ASP A 145 9.12 15.40 1.50
CA ASP A 145 9.14 15.79 2.91
C ASP A 145 8.24 14.93 3.82
N VAL A 146 7.40 14.06 3.24
CA VAL A 146 6.49 13.18 3.99
C VAL A 146 7.01 11.75 4.12
N GLU A 147 8.22 11.44 3.66
CA GLU A 147 8.78 10.09 3.75
C GLU A 147 8.74 9.58 5.21
N PRO A 148 8.19 8.37 5.46
CA PRO A 148 8.10 7.78 6.79
C PRO A 148 9.45 7.41 7.40
N ASP A 149 9.53 7.47 8.74
CA ASP A 149 10.66 6.93 9.48
C ASP A 149 10.65 5.39 9.48
N VAL A 150 9.46 4.80 9.35
CA VAL A 150 9.17 3.36 9.30
C VAL A 150 7.93 3.07 8.46
N PHE A 151 7.93 1.95 7.73
CA PHE A 151 6.75 1.39 7.09
C PHE A 151 6.22 0.16 7.83
N LEU A 152 4.92 0.17 8.12
CA LEU A 152 4.17 -1.01 8.53
C LEU A 152 3.56 -1.66 7.27
N VAL A 153 3.90 -2.91 7.03
CA VAL A 153 3.41 -3.67 5.88
C VAL A 153 2.42 -4.74 6.36
N ASP A 154 1.21 -4.77 5.80
CA ASP A 154 0.26 -5.88 6.03
C ASP A 154 0.80 -7.17 5.41
N GLY A 155 1.56 -7.92 6.20
CA GLY A 155 2.32 -9.06 5.72
C GLY A 155 3.43 -9.45 6.69
N SER A 156 4.21 -10.46 6.32
CA SER A 156 5.31 -10.96 7.15
C SER A 156 6.59 -10.16 6.94
N GLY A 157 7.35 -9.98 8.02
CA GLY A 157 8.78 -9.64 7.99
C GLY A 157 9.59 -10.91 8.19
N LEU A 158 10.35 -10.94 9.28
CA LEU A 158 11.17 -12.07 9.69
C LEU A 158 10.34 -13.30 10.10
N PHE A 159 9.08 -13.14 10.54
CA PHE A 159 8.15 -14.26 10.76
C PHE A 159 7.65 -14.87 9.43
N HIS A 160 8.54 -15.62 8.80
CA HIS A 160 8.40 -16.20 7.47
C HIS A 160 9.30 -17.45 7.36
N PRO A 161 8.92 -18.49 6.58
CA PRO A 161 9.71 -19.74 6.43
C PRO A 161 11.18 -19.51 6.03
N ARG A 162 11.44 -18.44 5.27
CA ARG A 162 12.79 -18.05 4.82
C ARG A 162 13.33 -16.80 5.52
N GLN A 163 12.68 -16.40 6.62
CA GLN A 163 13.02 -15.20 7.40
C GLN A 163 13.08 -13.91 6.55
N CYS A 164 12.33 -13.87 5.45
CA CYS A 164 12.33 -12.78 4.47
C CYS A 164 10.95 -12.69 3.79
N GLY A 165 9.95 -12.24 4.54
CA GLY A 165 8.61 -11.91 4.00
C GLY A 165 8.60 -10.58 3.24
N SER A 166 7.40 -10.14 2.82
CA SER A 166 7.21 -8.90 2.04
C SER A 166 7.79 -7.65 2.74
N ALA A 167 7.57 -7.51 4.05
CA ALA A 167 8.09 -6.35 4.80
C ALA A 167 9.62 -6.31 4.80
N SER A 168 10.26 -7.47 4.99
CA SER A 168 11.71 -7.63 4.93
C SER A 168 12.26 -7.35 3.54
N HIS A 169 11.64 -7.93 2.51
CA HIS A 169 12.05 -7.70 1.12
C HIS A 169 12.01 -6.22 0.77
N PHE A 170 10.86 -5.56 1.03
CA PHE A 170 10.68 -4.13 0.76
C PHE A 170 11.71 -3.27 1.50
N GLY A 171 11.93 -3.57 2.80
CA GLY A 171 12.89 -2.84 3.63
C GLY A 171 14.31 -2.96 3.12
N ILE A 172 14.78 -4.16 2.79
CA ILE A 172 16.14 -4.41 2.30
C ILE A 172 16.35 -3.76 0.92
N LEU A 173 15.36 -3.87 0.04
CA LEU A 173 15.45 -3.34 -1.33
C LEU A 173 15.67 -1.83 -1.33
N HIS A 174 14.97 -1.10 -0.45
CA HIS A 174 15.01 0.35 -0.38
C HIS A 174 15.82 0.91 0.80
N ASN A 175 16.48 0.06 1.59
CA ASN A 175 17.20 0.42 2.80
C ASN A 175 16.34 1.20 3.83
N LEU A 176 15.06 0.81 3.94
CA LEU A 176 14.05 1.43 4.80
C LEU A 176 13.83 0.63 6.08
N ARG A 177 13.44 1.29 7.16
CA ARG A 177 12.94 0.60 8.36
C ARG A 177 11.55 0.06 8.07
N THR A 178 11.36 -1.23 8.30
CA THR A 178 10.08 -1.88 8.01
C THR A 178 9.69 -2.87 9.10
N ILE A 179 8.39 -3.03 9.29
CA ILE A 179 7.80 -3.99 10.22
C ILE A 179 6.71 -4.76 9.48
N GLY A 180 6.75 -6.08 9.58
CA GLY A 180 5.67 -6.94 9.11
C GLY A 180 4.60 -7.08 10.19
N VAL A 181 3.35 -6.81 9.83
CA VAL A 181 2.17 -6.92 10.70
C VAL A 181 1.18 -7.89 10.05
N ALA A 182 1.22 -9.16 10.45
CA ALA A 182 0.32 -10.16 9.90
C ALA A 182 -0.95 -10.33 10.75
N LYS A 183 -2.10 -10.46 10.09
CA LYS A 183 -3.42 -10.72 10.72
C LYS A 183 -3.67 -12.21 11.01
N LYS A 184 -2.87 -13.10 10.43
CA LYS A 184 -2.99 -14.55 10.56
C LYS A 184 -1.65 -15.15 10.97
N LEU A 185 -1.72 -16.22 11.75
CA LEU A 185 -0.55 -16.98 12.13
C LEU A 185 -0.08 -17.82 10.94
N LEU A 186 1.19 -17.70 10.58
CA LEU A 186 1.81 -18.54 9.56
C LEU A 186 2.48 -19.73 10.26
N CYS A 187 2.20 -20.94 9.78
CA CYS A 187 2.91 -22.14 10.22
C CYS A 187 3.89 -22.58 9.13
N PHE A 188 5.11 -22.96 9.53
CA PHE A 188 6.17 -23.48 8.67
C PHE A 188 7.07 -24.43 9.46
N GLU A 189 8.10 -24.99 8.83
CA GLU A 189 8.92 -26.08 9.40
C GLU A 189 9.47 -25.79 10.81
N ASP A 190 10.06 -24.61 11.03
CA ASP A 190 10.60 -24.22 12.35
C ASP A 190 9.53 -23.61 13.29
N PHE A 191 8.30 -23.37 12.82
CA PHE A 191 7.19 -22.86 13.63
C PHE A 191 5.90 -23.57 13.21
N ASP A 192 5.74 -24.79 13.70
CA ASP A 192 4.69 -25.70 13.26
C ASP A 192 3.33 -25.39 13.92
N ARG A 193 2.35 -26.27 13.66
CA ARG A 193 0.99 -26.13 14.17
C ARG A 193 0.90 -26.25 15.69
N GLU A 194 1.75 -27.04 16.33
CA GLU A 194 1.76 -27.23 17.79
C GLU A 194 2.27 -25.97 18.50
N HIS A 195 3.35 -25.39 17.97
CA HIS A 195 3.85 -24.09 18.43
C HIS A 195 2.81 -23.00 18.22
N GLY A 196 2.14 -23.03 17.06
CA GLY A 196 1.07 -22.09 16.76
C GLY A 196 -0.12 -22.19 17.71
N GLN A 197 -0.57 -23.41 18.02
CA GLN A 197 -1.63 -23.67 19.01
C GLN A 197 -1.23 -23.16 20.40
N THR A 198 0.01 -23.43 20.82
CA THR A 198 0.53 -22.94 22.11
C THR A 198 0.46 -21.41 22.20
N VAL A 199 0.78 -20.70 21.11
CA VAL A 199 0.65 -19.24 21.06
C VAL A 199 -0.83 -18.83 21.07
N GLU A 200 -1.69 -19.49 20.31
CA GLU A 200 -3.13 -19.17 20.23
C GLU A 200 -3.86 -19.42 21.56
N GLU A 201 -3.46 -20.40 22.34
CA GLU A 201 -4.03 -20.72 23.66
C GLU A 201 -3.60 -19.72 24.75
N LYS A 202 -2.48 -19.00 24.56
CA LYS A 202 -2.05 -17.97 25.51
C LYS A 202 -3.10 -16.86 25.62
N VAL A 203 -3.49 -16.60 26.87
CA VAL A 203 -4.40 -15.50 27.21
C VAL A 203 -3.62 -14.19 27.22
N LEU A 204 -3.92 -13.33 26.24
CA LEU A 204 -3.47 -11.93 26.22
C LEU A 204 -4.65 -11.07 26.68
N SER A 205 -4.67 -10.69 27.96
CA SER A 205 -5.84 -10.08 28.62
C SER A 205 -5.93 -8.57 28.44
N ARG A 206 -4.82 -7.89 28.20
CA ARG A 206 -4.75 -6.42 28.11
C ARG A 206 -4.10 -5.98 26.80
N PRO A 207 -4.46 -4.79 26.28
CA PRO A 207 -3.66 -4.16 25.23
C PRO A 207 -2.21 -4.02 25.70
N GLY A 208 -1.26 -4.34 24.83
CA GLY A 208 0.17 -4.42 25.15
C GLY A 208 0.63 -5.83 25.52
N ASP A 209 -0.26 -6.72 25.96
CA ASP A 209 0.12 -8.11 26.23
C ASP A 209 0.63 -8.76 24.95
N SER A 210 1.74 -9.48 25.07
CA SER A 210 2.35 -10.16 23.94
C SER A 210 2.96 -11.51 24.33
N ALA A 211 3.11 -12.38 23.35
CA ALA A 211 3.77 -13.68 23.48
C ALA A 211 4.79 -13.84 22.35
N PRO A 212 6.03 -14.29 22.64
CA PRO A 212 7.03 -14.51 21.61
C PRO A 212 6.63 -15.67 20.70
N LEU A 213 6.93 -15.52 19.41
CA LEU A 213 6.79 -16.55 18.38
C LEU A 213 8.11 -17.30 18.30
N VAL A 214 8.29 -18.28 19.18
CA VAL A 214 9.53 -19.06 19.30
C VAL A 214 9.44 -20.31 18.44
N GLY A 215 10.39 -20.50 17.54
CA GLY A 215 10.51 -21.70 16.73
C GLY A 215 11.11 -22.88 17.47
N THR A 216 11.13 -24.06 16.84
CA THR A 216 11.73 -25.29 17.41
C THR A 216 13.22 -25.13 17.66
N SER A 217 13.91 -24.31 16.85
CA SER A 217 15.29 -23.89 17.05
C SER A 217 15.54 -23.00 18.28
N GLY A 218 14.49 -22.51 18.94
CA GLY A 218 14.57 -21.49 19.99
C GLY A 218 14.66 -20.05 19.46
N PHE A 219 14.67 -19.87 18.14
CA PHE A 219 14.73 -18.56 17.50
C PHE A 219 13.41 -17.80 17.65
N ILE A 220 13.50 -16.50 17.97
CA ILE A 220 12.33 -15.63 18.12
C ILE A 220 12.03 -14.94 16.81
N TYR A 221 10.94 -15.34 16.16
CA TYR A 221 10.52 -14.78 14.88
C TYR A 221 9.77 -13.44 14.99
N GLY A 222 9.30 -13.11 16.19
CA GLY A 222 8.46 -11.95 16.44
C GLY A 222 7.56 -12.17 17.64
N PHE A 223 6.44 -11.44 17.69
CA PHE A 223 5.48 -11.49 18.79
C PHE A 223 4.05 -11.60 18.28
N ALA A 224 3.24 -12.44 18.93
CA ALA A 224 1.80 -12.28 18.95
C ALA A 224 1.46 -11.14 19.91
N VAL A 225 0.71 -10.13 19.45
CA VAL A 225 0.47 -8.89 20.19
C VAL A 225 -1.03 -8.61 20.25
N ARG A 226 -1.54 -8.34 21.45
CA ARG A 226 -2.87 -7.74 21.63
C ARG A 226 -2.73 -6.23 21.61
N THR A 227 -3.28 -5.61 20.59
CA THR A 227 -3.09 -4.19 20.28
C THR A 227 -4.24 -3.28 20.68
N SER A 228 -5.45 -3.81 20.84
CA SER A 228 -6.58 -3.03 21.33
C SER A 228 -7.45 -3.78 22.34
N ALA A 229 -8.14 -3.00 23.17
CA ALA A 229 -9.08 -3.51 24.17
C ALA A 229 -10.46 -3.81 23.58
N ALA A 230 -10.69 -3.45 22.30
CA ALA A 230 -12.02 -3.30 21.75
C ALA A 230 -12.80 -4.62 21.81
N ARG A 231 -13.72 -4.67 22.78
CA ARG A 231 -14.74 -5.71 22.92
C ARG A 231 -15.70 -5.55 21.75
N ALA A 232 -15.60 -6.41 20.75
CA ALA A 232 -16.66 -6.48 19.75
C ALA A 232 -17.95 -6.89 20.49
N LYS A 233 -18.92 -5.97 20.59
CA LYS A 233 -20.28 -6.23 21.11
C LYS A 233 -20.32 -7.09 22.39
N GLY A 234 -19.57 -6.69 23.43
CA GLY A 234 -19.61 -7.37 24.74
C GLY A 234 -18.87 -8.71 24.82
N GLN A 235 -18.13 -9.11 23.77
CA GLN A 235 -17.23 -10.26 23.80
C GLN A 235 -15.78 -9.81 23.95
N ASP A 236 -15.00 -10.52 24.77
CA ASP A 236 -13.56 -10.33 24.85
C ASP A 236 -12.95 -10.75 23.50
N SER A 237 -12.30 -9.81 22.80
CA SER A 237 -11.71 -10.12 21.50
C SER A 237 -10.34 -10.74 21.71
N SER A 238 -10.19 -12.03 21.37
CA SER A 238 -8.92 -12.76 21.35
C SER A 238 -8.07 -12.46 20.09
N ARG A 239 -8.44 -11.41 19.34
CA ARG A 239 -7.72 -11.01 18.13
C ARG A 239 -6.34 -10.49 18.52
N ARG A 240 -5.36 -10.97 17.77
CA ARG A 240 -3.95 -10.62 17.92
C ARG A 240 -3.35 -10.36 16.55
N LEU A 241 -2.28 -9.60 16.54
CA LEU A 241 -1.43 -9.41 15.37
C LEU A 241 -0.13 -10.19 15.58
N TYR A 242 0.45 -10.65 14.50
CA TYR A 242 1.74 -11.31 14.51
C TYR A 242 2.76 -10.34 13.92
N VAL A 243 3.49 -9.69 14.81
CA VAL A 243 4.42 -8.61 14.50
C VAL A 243 5.83 -9.19 14.41
N SER A 244 6.54 -8.85 13.36
CA SER A 244 7.95 -9.23 13.19
C SER A 244 8.74 -8.09 12.56
N ALA A 245 10.00 -7.93 12.96
CA ALA A 245 10.92 -7.01 12.31
C ALA A 245 10.98 -7.29 10.81
N GLY A 246 10.86 -6.24 10.00
CA GLY A 246 11.08 -6.30 8.56
C GLY A 246 12.55 -6.02 8.25
N HIS A 247 13.03 -4.83 8.57
CA HIS A 247 14.41 -4.41 8.38
C HIS A 247 14.76 -3.24 9.32
N ARG A 248 15.99 -3.23 9.85
CA ARG A 248 16.60 -2.17 10.67
C ARG A 248 15.85 -1.88 11.99
N PHE A 249 15.23 -2.91 12.54
CA PHE A 249 14.67 -2.90 13.88
C PHE A 249 14.86 -4.24 14.57
N SER A 250 15.02 -4.19 15.89
CA SER A 250 14.89 -5.35 16.76
C SER A 250 13.42 -5.80 16.86
N GLN A 251 13.20 -7.05 17.28
CA GLN A 251 11.84 -7.59 17.45
C GLN A 251 11.04 -6.82 18.52
N ASP A 252 11.72 -6.40 19.60
CA ASP A 252 11.10 -5.62 20.68
C ASP A 252 10.72 -4.21 20.20
N THR A 253 11.60 -3.53 19.47
CA THR A 253 11.31 -2.23 18.88
C THR A 253 10.16 -2.32 17.88
N ALA A 254 10.16 -3.35 17.01
CA ALA A 254 9.07 -3.57 16.07
C ALA A 254 7.71 -3.72 16.77
N ARG A 255 7.66 -4.51 17.86
CA ARG A 255 6.45 -4.65 18.70
C ARG A 255 6.02 -3.30 19.28
N ASN A 256 6.95 -2.53 19.86
CA ASN A 256 6.65 -1.28 20.54
C ASN A 256 6.18 -0.18 19.57
N VAL A 257 6.76 -0.11 18.37
CA VAL A 257 6.30 0.78 17.30
C VAL A 257 4.87 0.43 16.90
N VAL A 258 4.55 -0.86 16.72
CA VAL A 258 3.19 -1.29 16.38
C VAL A 258 2.20 -0.90 17.48
N LEU A 259 2.53 -1.13 18.75
CA LEU A 259 1.68 -0.73 19.88
C LEU A 259 1.44 0.79 19.94
N THR A 260 2.47 1.59 19.62
CA THR A 260 2.36 3.06 19.52
C THR A 260 1.43 3.49 18.38
N CYS A 261 1.29 2.64 17.36
CA CYS A 261 0.45 2.92 16.20
C CYS A 261 -1.04 2.58 16.41
N ASN A 262 -1.45 2.17 17.61
CA ASN A 262 -2.84 1.84 17.92
C ASN A 262 -3.55 3.01 18.62
N VAL A 263 -4.77 3.30 18.17
CA VAL A 263 -5.63 4.33 18.74
C VAL A 263 -6.51 3.73 19.85
N GLU A 264 -6.59 4.40 20.99
CA GLU A 264 -7.45 3.99 22.10
C GLU A 264 -8.92 3.89 21.66
N GLY A 265 -9.58 2.78 22.02
CA GLY A 265 -10.96 2.48 21.57
C GLY A 265 -11.10 2.16 20.07
N GLY A 266 -9.99 2.15 19.32
CA GLY A 266 -9.95 1.88 17.89
C GLY A 266 -9.87 0.39 17.51
N SER A 267 -9.52 0.15 16.24
CA SER A 267 -9.30 -1.21 15.71
C SER A 267 -8.11 -1.89 16.38
N TYR A 268 -8.10 -3.23 16.36
CA TYR A 268 -6.90 -4.00 16.71
C TYR A 268 -5.80 -3.84 15.65
N VAL A 269 -6.15 -3.57 14.39
CA VAL A 269 -5.16 -3.28 13.34
C VAL A 269 -4.56 -1.88 13.59
N PRO A 270 -3.23 -1.67 13.46
CA PRO A 270 -2.60 -0.38 13.69
C PRO A 270 -3.10 0.64 12.67
N GLU A 271 -3.18 1.90 13.09
CA GLU A 271 -3.87 2.95 12.35
C GLU A 271 -3.38 3.11 10.90
N PRO A 272 -2.07 3.12 10.59
CA PRO A 272 -1.61 3.24 9.20
C PRO A 272 -2.09 2.09 8.31
N ILE A 273 -2.01 0.84 8.77
CA ILE A 273 -2.52 -0.31 8.00
C ILE A 273 -4.04 -0.26 7.89
N ARG A 274 -4.73 0.13 8.97
CA ARG A 274 -6.19 0.26 8.98
C ARG A 274 -6.67 1.30 7.96
N LEU A 275 -5.97 2.43 7.84
CA LEU A 275 -6.28 3.48 6.88
C LEU A 275 -6.02 3.02 5.44
N ALA A 276 -4.92 2.30 5.19
CA ALA A 276 -4.64 1.70 3.89
C ALA A 276 -5.75 0.71 3.46
N ASP A 277 -6.16 -0.21 4.34
CA ASP A 277 -7.25 -1.17 4.10
C ASP A 277 -8.61 -0.48 3.89
N LEU A 278 -8.93 0.55 4.68
CA LEU A 278 -10.16 1.32 4.49
C LEU A 278 -10.20 2.02 3.12
N THR A 279 -9.07 2.57 2.69
CA THR A 279 -8.95 3.22 1.39
C THR A 279 -9.09 2.24 0.24
N GLY A 280 -8.41 1.09 0.29
CA GLY A 280 -8.59 0.02 -0.69
C GLY A 280 -10.05 -0.40 -0.80
N ARG A 281 -10.70 -0.71 0.33
CA ARG A 281 -12.13 -1.09 0.38
C ARG A 281 -13.07 0.02 -0.10
N ALA A 282 -12.75 1.29 0.09
CA ALA A 282 -13.56 2.40 -0.41
C ALA A 282 -13.53 2.43 -1.95
N ILE A 283 -12.34 2.29 -2.52
CA ILE A 283 -12.14 2.24 -3.97
C ILE A 283 -12.86 1.01 -4.56
N GLU A 284 -12.74 -0.16 -3.93
CA GLU A 284 -13.47 -1.36 -4.36
C GLU A 284 -14.98 -1.17 -4.37
N ARG A 285 -15.54 -0.54 -3.34
CA ARG A 285 -16.98 -0.29 -3.26
C ARG A 285 -17.45 0.69 -4.34
N ALA A 286 -16.67 1.73 -4.64
CA ALA A 286 -16.99 2.67 -5.70
C ALA A 286 -16.88 2.00 -7.09
N TRP A 287 -15.84 1.19 -7.32
CA TRP A 287 -15.66 0.42 -8.55
C TRP A 287 -16.81 -0.56 -8.80
N LYS A 288 -17.24 -1.28 -7.76
CA LYS A 288 -18.37 -2.23 -7.83
C LYS A 288 -19.69 -1.61 -8.29
N GLN A 289 -19.88 -0.31 -8.15
CA GLN A 289 -21.10 0.37 -8.62
C GLN A 289 -21.15 0.53 -10.14
N ILE A 290 -19.99 0.54 -10.81
CA ILE A 290 -19.89 0.94 -12.23
C ILE A 290 -19.18 -0.09 -13.12
N HIS A 291 -18.53 -1.11 -12.54
CA HIS A 291 -17.65 -2.04 -13.27
C HIS A 291 -18.32 -2.74 -14.48
N SER A 292 -19.64 -2.92 -14.47
CA SER A 292 -20.39 -3.64 -15.52
C SER A 292 -20.60 -2.80 -16.77
N THR A 293 -20.44 -1.48 -16.65
CA THR A 293 -20.75 -0.49 -17.70
C THR A 293 -19.55 0.38 -18.04
N SER A 294 -18.45 0.27 -17.27
CA SER A 294 -17.28 1.14 -17.36
C SER A 294 -16.03 0.35 -17.77
N LYS A 295 -15.07 1.04 -18.39
CA LYS A 295 -13.79 0.41 -18.74
C LYS A 295 -12.92 0.25 -17.49
N PRO A 296 -12.02 -0.74 -17.43
CA PRO A 296 -11.08 -0.94 -16.33
C PRO A 296 -10.30 0.31 -15.87
N GLN A 297 -9.96 1.20 -16.81
CA GLN A 297 -9.25 2.45 -16.54
C GLN A 297 -10.01 3.41 -15.61
N ALA A 298 -11.35 3.29 -15.54
CA ALA A 298 -12.15 4.09 -14.63
C ALA A 298 -11.89 3.77 -13.15
N ARG A 299 -11.37 2.57 -12.83
CA ARG A 299 -10.94 2.25 -11.47
C ARG A 299 -9.77 3.14 -11.03
N GLN A 300 -8.76 3.31 -11.88
CA GLN A 300 -7.67 4.25 -11.60
C GLN A 300 -8.18 5.70 -11.51
N MET A 301 -9.20 6.07 -12.29
CA MET A 301 -9.81 7.40 -12.15
C MET A 301 -10.47 7.61 -10.78
N ILE A 302 -11.18 6.60 -10.24
CA ILE A 302 -11.73 6.67 -8.88
C ILE A 302 -10.62 6.95 -7.86
N MET A 303 -9.47 6.31 -8.02
CA MET A 303 -8.29 6.52 -7.18
C MET A 303 -7.74 7.94 -7.33
N ASP A 304 -7.50 8.39 -8.55
CA ASP A 304 -6.91 9.69 -8.84
C ASP A 304 -7.82 10.84 -8.35
N VAL A 305 -9.13 10.78 -8.63
CA VAL A 305 -10.13 11.73 -8.10
C VAL A 305 -10.13 11.73 -6.57
N SER A 306 -9.94 10.55 -5.97
CA SER A 306 -9.79 10.45 -4.53
C SER A 306 -8.60 11.25 -4.04
N ASN A 307 -7.44 11.12 -4.66
CA ASN A 307 -6.19 11.72 -4.19
C ASN A 307 -6.06 13.21 -4.55
N LEU A 308 -6.80 13.66 -5.56
CA LEU A 308 -6.78 15.03 -6.07
C LEU A 308 -7.69 16.02 -5.32
N LEU A 309 -8.89 15.58 -4.90
CA LEU A 309 -9.92 16.48 -4.38
C LEU A 309 -10.13 16.33 -2.86
N ASP A 310 -10.08 17.46 -2.16
CA ASP A 310 -10.52 17.55 -0.76
C ASP A 310 -12.05 17.38 -0.65
N ASP A 311 -12.55 17.17 0.58
CA ASP A 311 -13.97 16.93 0.83
C ASP A 311 -14.87 18.11 0.44
N LYS A 312 -14.40 19.35 0.56
CA LYS A 312 -15.16 20.55 0.20
C LYS A 312 -15.26 20.67 -1.32
N GLN A 313 -14.16 20.46 -2.04
CA GLN A 313 -14.09 20.43 -3.49
C GLN A 313 -14.97 19.31 -4.05
N ARG A 314 -14.85 18.09 -3.52
CA ARG A 314 -15.67 16.93 -3.90
C ARG A 314 -17.17 17.19 -3.73
N LYS A 315 -17.61 17.64 -2.55
CA LYS A 315 -19.03 17.98 -2.29
C LYS A 315 -19.55 19.08 -3.22
N THR A 316 -18.68 20.04 -3.58
CA THR A 316 -19.04 21.10 -4.52
C THR A 316 -19.22 20.56 -5.93
N LEU A 317 -18.33 19.67 -6.36
CA LEU A 317 -18.42 19.03 -7.66
C LEU A 317 -19.66 18.13 -7.76
N VAL A 318 -19.97 17.36 -6.70
CA VAL A 318 -21.20 16.55 -6.63
C VAL A 318 -22.44 17.43 -6.79
N ALA A 319 -22.56 18.53 -6.05
CA ALA A 319 -23.71 19.43 -6.15
C ALA A 319 -23.89 19.99 -7.57
N ILE A 320 -22.79 20.38 -8.22
CA ILE A 320 -22.78 20.85 -9.60
C ILE A 320 -23.23 19.74 -10.57
N LEU A 321 -22.74 18.51 -10.39
CA LEU A 321 -23.07 17.38 -11.26
C LEU A 321 -24.49 16.84 -11.05
N ASP A 322 -25.09 17.03 -9.88
CA ASP A 322 -26.48 16.64 -9.62
C ASP A 322 -27.48 17.63 -10.26
N GLU A 323 -27.07 18.89 -10.50
CA GLU A 323 -27.88 19.91 -11.20
C GLU A 323 -27.87 19.74 -12.74
N VAL A 324 -26.92 18.97 -13.29
CA VAL A 324 -26.72 18.84 -14.75
C VAL A 324 -26.97 17.40 -15.21
N GLN A 325 -27.91 17.23 -16.15
CA GLN A 325 -28.20 15.94 -16.79
C GLN A 325 -27.34 15.65 -18.04
N ALA A 326 -26.51 16.61 -18.47
CA ALA A 326 -25.66 16.50 -19.66
C ALA A 326 -24.29 15.83 -19.38
N GLU A 327 -23.63 15.38 -20.46
CA GLU A 327 -22.27 14.78 -20.42
C GLU A 327 -21.19 15.75 -19.89
N PRO A 328 -20.08 15.27 -19.30
CA PRO A 328 -19.14 16.08 -18.52
C PRO A 328 -18.47 17.20 -19.32
N CYS A 329 -18.22 16.98 -20.62
CA CYS A 329 -17.66 18.00 -21.51
C CYS A 329 -18.64 19.16 -21.79
N ALA A 330 -19.96 18.91 -21.75
CA ALA A 330 -21.00 19.93 -21.89
C ALA A 330 -21.37 20.59 -20.54
N VAL A 331 -20.99 19.98 -19.42
CA VAL A 331 -21.18 20.52 -18.07
C VAL A 331 -20.33 21.79 -17.88
N LEU A 332 -19.07 21.80 -18.34
CA LEU A 332 -18.18 22.95 -18.17
C LEU A 332 -18.71 24.25 -18.79
N SER A 333 -19.32 24.14 -19.98
CA SER A 333 -19.88 25.26 -20.73
C SER A 333 -21.24 25.74 -20.21
N SER A 334 -21.97 24.91 -19.44
CA SER A 334 -23.33 25.19 -18.95
C SER A 334 -23.38 25.72 -17.50
N ILE A 335 -22.34 25.53 -16.69
CA ILE A 335 -22.32 26.02 -15.30
C ILE A 335 -22.14 27.55 -15.24
N SER A 336 -22.95 28.29 -14.48
CA SER A 336 -22.73 29.74 -14.32
C SER A 336 -21.52 30.05 -13.43
N ALA A 337 -20.77 31.13 -13.70
CA ALA A 337 -19.64 31.56 -12.87
C ALA A 337 -20.04 31.92 -11.42
N ASP A 338 -21.32 32.23 -11.18
CA ASP A 338 -21.82 32.61 -9.85
C ASP A 338 -22.06 31.43 -8.91
N SER A 339 -22.25 30.20 -9.44
CA SER A 339 -22.36 28.98 -8.62
C SER A 339 -21.04 28.60 -7.91
N ILE A 340 -19.91 29.15 -8.36
CA ILE A 340 -18.54 28.76 -7.96
C ILE A 340 -17.90 29.77 -6.99
N LYS A 341 -18.33 31.04 -7.02
CA LYS A 341 -17.77 32.14 -6.19
C LYS A 341 -17.86 31.92 -4.67
N ARG A 342 -18.76 31.08 -4.17
CA ARG A 342 -18.93 30.86 -2.72
C ARG A 342 -17.84 30.00 -2.06
N LYS A 343 -16.88 29.39 -2.79
CA LYS A 343 -16.08 28.28 -2.24
C LYS A 343 -14.55 28.25 -2.45
N GLN A 344 -13.93 29.25 -3.11
CA GLN A 344 -12.47 29.39 -3.30
C GLN A 344 -11.80 28.30 -4.19
N ALA A 345 -12.43 27.87 -5.29
CA ALA A 345 -11.76 27.13 -6.37
C ALA A 345 -12.41 27.51 -7.70
N THR A 346 -11.66 27.59 -8.79
CA THR A 346 -12.19 27.88 -10.15
C THR A 346 -12.66 26.60 -10.85
N LYS A 347 -13.44 26.72 -11.94
CA LYS A 347 -13.84 25.55 -12.76
C LYS A 347 -12.63 24.83 -13.32
N ASP A 348 -11.69 25.60 -13.85
CA ASP A 348 -10.45 25.10 -14.43
C ASP A 348 -9.61 24.41 -13.36
N GLU A 349 -9.73 24.83 -12.09
CA GLU A 349 -9.08 24.16 -10.97
C GLU A 349 -9.76 22.88 -10.50
N LEU A 350 -10.98 22.55 -10.94
CA LEU A 350 -11.69 21.33 -10.50
C LEU A 350 -11.87 20.31 -11.62
N PHE A 351 -12.20 20.77 -12.82
CA PHE A 351 -12.60 19.92 -13.95
C PHE A 351 -11.51 19.77 -15.00
N GLN A 352 -10.75 20.83 -15.31
CA GLN A 352 -9.71 20.77 -16.36
C GLN A 352 -8.73 19.62 -16.15
N PRO A 353 -8.19 19.37 -14.93
CA PRO A 353 -7.19 18.34 -14.77
C PRO A 353 -7.81 16.94 -14.82
N LEU A 354 -9.09 16.78 -14.42
CA LEU A 354 -9.83 15.54 -14.64
C LEU A 354 -10.04 15.27 -16.13
N GLN A 355 -10.36 16.30 -16.92
CA GLN A 355 -10.49 16.19 -18.38
C GLN A 355 -9.16 15.93 -19.06
N ASP A 356 -8.07 16.58 -18.63
CA ASP A 356 -6.73 16.35 -19.17
C ASP A 356 -6.25 14.92 -18.87
N MET A 357 -6.63 14.38 -17.71
CA MET A 357 -6.24 13.03 -17.30
C MET A 357 -7.14 11.94 -17.90
N TYR A 358 -8.44 12.22 -18.01
CA TYR A 358 -9.49 11.28 -18.42
C TYR A 358 -10.51 11.98 -19.33
N PRO A 359 -10.13 12.32 -20.58
CA PRO A 359 -11.00 13.08 -21.49
C PRO A 359 -12.27 12.32 -21.90
N ASP A 360 -12.22 11.00 -21.83
CA ASP A 360 -13.33 10.10 -22.21
C ASP A 360 -14.15 9.60 -21.00
N ALA A 361 -13.95 10.18 -19.80
CA ALA A 361 -14.68 9.75 -18.61
C ALA A 361 -16.18 10.03 -18.75
N THR A 362 -17.02 9.06 -18.40
CA THR A 362 -18.48 9.19 -18.40
C THR A 362 -18.97 9.90 -17.13
N MET A 363 -20.18 10.48 -17.18
CA MET A 363 -20.84 11.04 -15.99
C MET A 363 -21.03 10.01 -14.86
N LEU A 364 -21.26 8.75 -15.21
CA LEU A 364 -21.43 7.66 -14.24
C LEU A 364 -20.12 7.41 -13.47
N GLU A 365 -19.01 7.30 -14.20
CA GLU A 365 -17.68 7.08 -13.63
C GLU A 365 -17.27 8.25 -12.70
N LEU A 366 -17.49 9.50 -13.14
CA LEU A 366 -17.18 10.69 -12.32
C LEU A 366 -18.04 10.75 -11.05
N ARG A 367 -19.35 10.47 -11.16
CA ARG A 367 -20.24 10.46 -9.98
C ARG A 367 -19.82 9.38 -8.98
N ALA A 368 -19.44 8.18 -9.42
CA ALA A 368 -18.96 7.14 -8.53
C ALA A 368 -17.69 7.55 -7.78
N ALA A 369 -16.72 8.14 -8.49
CA ALA A 369 -15.49 8.65 -7.90
C ALA A 369 -15.74 9.75 -6.86
N LEU A 370 -16.67 10.67 -7.14
CA LEU A 370 -16.99 11.81 -6.28
C LEU A 370 -17.90 11.46 -5.10
N LYS A 371 -18.74 10.42 -5.21
CA LYS A 371 -19.60 9.95 -4.11
C LYS A 371 -18.87 9.00 -3.16
N MET A 372 -17.64 8.59 -3.46
CA MET A 372 -16.82 7.82 -2.56
C MET A 372 -16.46 8.63 -1.30
N GLU A 373 -16.99 8.21 -0.16
CA GLU A 373 -16.74 8.84 1.15
C GLU A 373 -15.47 8.32 1.82
N LYS A 374 -14.67 9.23 2.36
CA LYS A 374 -13.46 8.94 3.16
C LYS A 374 -13.47 9.74 4.46
N PRO A 375 -14.32 9.39 5.46
CA PRO A 375 -14.42 10.15 6.71
C PRO A 375 -13.10 10.23 7.48
N TRP A 376 -12.17 9.30 7.26
CA TRP A 376 -10.82 9.32 7.85
C TRP A 376 -9.86 10.32 7.19
N ALA A 377 -10.18 10.85 6.01
CA ALA A 377 -9.33 11.77 5.25
C ALA A 377 -9.84 13.21 5.28
N ALA A 378 -10.77 13.55 6.18
CA ALA A 378 -11.42 14.86 6.23
C ALA A 378 -10.44 16.04 6.40
N ASP A 379 -9.36 15.83 7.17
CA ASP A 379 -8.33 16.84 7.44
C ASP A 379 -7.07 16.69 6.57
N LEU A 380 -7.10 15.77 5.60
CA LEU A 380 -5.98 15.53 4.70
C LEU A 380 -5.88 16.69 3.69
N ARG A 381 -4.77 17.44 3.75
CA ARG A 381 -4.48 18.45 2.72
C ARG A 381 -4.05 17.73 1.44
N LYS A 382 -4.92 17.70 0.44
CA LYS A 382 -4.59 17.18 -0.88
C LYS A 382 -3.90 18.25 -1.71
N ALA A 383 -2.95 17.83 -2.53
CA ALA A 383 -2.29 18.74 -3.46
C ALA A 383 -3.33 19.35 -4.39
N SER A 384 -3.22 20.65 -4.69
CA SER A 384 -4.02 21.23 -5.77
C SER A 384 -3.69 20.50 -7.08
N LEU A 385 -4.69 20.30 -7.95
CA LEU A 385 -4.51 19.54 -9.19
C LEU A 385 -3.34 20.02 -10.07
N ARG A 386 -2.89 21.28 -9.93
CA ARG A 386 -1.74 21.85 -10.64
C ARG A 386 -0.39 21.25 -10.23
N HIS A 387 -0.21 20.84 -8.98
CA HIS A 387 1.06 20.28 -8.50
C HIS A 387 1.25 18.80 -8.90
N GLN A 388 0.16 18.04 -9.06
CA GLN A 388 0.26 16.64 -9.51
C GLN A 388 0.51 16.50 -11.02
N GLN A 389 0.11 17.47 -11.85
CA GLN A 389 0.39 17.46 -13.29
C GLN A 389 1.90 17.48 -13.62
N ALA A 390 2.74 18.01 -12.73
CA ALA A 390 4.20 18.08 -12.94
C ALA A 390 4.93 16.72 -12.79
N GLY A 391 4.29 15.70 -12.19
CA GLY A 391 4.89 14.38 -11.95
C GLY A 391 4.68 13.36 -13.07
N ARG A 392 4.06 13.74 -14.19
CA ARG A 392 3.61 12.80 -15.22
C ARG A 392 4.70 12.51 -16.27
N ALA A 393 5.62 11.60 -15.95
CA ALA A 393 6.22 10.65 -16.92
C ALA A 393 7.21 9.71 -16.22
N MET A 394 6.73 8.64 -15.57
CA MET A 394 7.60 7.49 -15.33
C MET A 394 6.96 6.24 -15.95
N ARG A 395 7.54 5.82 -17.09
CA ARG A 395 7.29 4.50 -17.66
C ARG A 395 7.99 3.50 -16.75
N LEU A 396 7.22 2.59 -16.17
CA LEU A 396 7.76 1.37 -15.57
C LEU A 396 8.57 0.64 -16.66
N SER A 397 9.90 0.58 -16.51
CA SER A 397 10.69 -0.37 -17.27
C SER A 397 10.40 -1.75 -16.70
N ARG A 398 9.98 -2.66 -17.59
CA ARG A 398 9.64 -4.06 -17.30
C ARG A 398 10.69 -4.81 -16.53
#